data_AF-A0A382ZUA0-F1
#
_entry.id   AF-A0A382ZUA0-F1
#
_cell.length_a   1.000
_cell.length_b   1.000
_cell.length_c   1.000
_cell.angle_alpha   90.00
_cell.angle_beta   90.00
_cell.angle_gamma   90.00
#
_symmetry.space_group_name_H-M   'P 1'
#
loop_
_entity.id
_entity.type
_entity.pdbx_description
1 polymer ?
#
loop_
_entity_poly.entity_id
_entity_poly.type
_entity_poly.pdbx_seq_one_letter_code
_entity_poly.pdbx_strand_id
1 'polypeptide(L)'
;QQIFGDRLEEKTVEEDSDPFANVEIEIKDSSNTFYETSHWGGSDALTDSSGFISNSMLIRSGYYSSSSTLVDNNITVNLAYGVRAKSTWIEFDEDTTKSVTIPDAFRYGVVKNTNTSTIYTSFSSAISAASTDNVLNVWAWTYNENVIINKGITIIGNSTATAIINGGNGDYSIEVKSDGVTIKNLTLNGASDSLLYAGNYDNLNVENVVMTSSSSNYGIYFDKTSYTTITSVTVNDTDRKSVYITDGDTITFKN
;
A
#
# COMPACT_ATOMS: atom_id res chain seq x y z
N GLN A 1 -21.59 -42.31 -7.56
CA GLN A 1 -21.35 -40.86 -7.38
C GLN A 1 -21.24 -40.28 -8.78
N GLN A 2 -22.15 -39.41 -9.19
CA GLN A 2 -22.03 -38.69 -10.46
C GLN A 2 -21.37 -37.34 -10.16
N ILE A 3 -20.41 -36.97 -11.01
CA ILE A 3 -19.57 -35.77 -10.89
C ILE A 3 -19.80 -34.96 -12.17
N PHE A 4 -20.00 -33.66 -12.02
CA PHE A 4 -20.08 -32.71 -13.12
C PHE A 4 -18.78 -31.92 -13.16
N GLY A 5 -18.17 -31.83 -14.35
CA GLY A 5 -16.94 -31.09 -14.57
C GLY A 5 -17.18 -30.13 -15.71
N ASP A 6 -17.00 -28.85 -15.41
CA ASP A 6 -17.26 -27.75 -16.33
C ASP A 6 -16.01 -26.88 -16.45
N ARG A 7 -15.85 -26.25 -17.60
CA ARG A 7 -14.72 -25.37 -17.90
C ARG A 7 -14.98 -24.00 -17.29
N LEU A 8 -14.14 -23.62 -16.35
CA LEU A 8 -14.13 -22.29 -15.75
C LEU A 8 -13.01 -21.45 -16.37
N GLU A 9 -13.36 -20.25 -16.83
CA GLU A 9 -12.41 -19.16 -17.07
C GLU A 9 -12.69 -18.04 -16.06
N GLU A 10 -11.65 -17.47 -15.46
CA GLU A 10 -11.80 -16.35 -14.53
C GLU A 10 -11.28 -15.06 -15.17
N LYS A 11 -12.02 -13.97 -14.93
CA LYS A 11 -11.66 -12.62 -15.33
C LYS A 11 -11.68 -11.67 -14.12
N THR A 12 -10.66 -10.86 -13.95
CA THR A 12 -10.67 -9.75 -13.00
C THR A 12 -11.15 -8.46 -13.66
N VAL A 13 -12.07 -7.77 -12.99
CA VAL A 13 -12.68 -6.52 -13.48
C VAL A 13 -12.65 -5.42 -12.43
N GLU A 14 -12.72 -4.19 -12.91
CA GLU A 14 -12.89 -2.99 -12.11
C GLU A 14 -14.34 -2.84 -11.63
N GLU A 15 -14.59 -1.85 -10.77
CA GLU A 15 -15.94 -1.57 -10.25
C GLU A 15 -16.92 -1.10 -11.35
N ASP A 16 -16.40 -0.54 -12.44
CA ASP A 16 -17.16 -0.16 -13.64
C ASP A 16 -17.17 -1.23 -14.74
N SER A 17 -16.66 -2.44 -14.43
CA SER A 17 -16.58 -3.62 -15.31
C SER A 17 -15.50 -3.60 -16.39
N ASP A 18 -14.63 -2.60 -16.41
CA ASP A 18 -13.44 -2.62 -17.28
C ASP A 18 -12.45 -3.72 -16.84
N PRO A 19 -11.55 -4.19 -17.73
CA PRO A 19 -10.53 -5.18 -17.38
C PRO A 19 -9.55 -4.70 -16.31
N PHE A 20 -9.37 -5.48 -15.24
CA PHE A 20 -8.33 -5.25 -14.24
C PHE A 20 -7.18 -6.25 -14.47
N ALA A 21 -6.03 -5.78 -14.95
CA ALA A 21 -4.88 -6.64 -15.30
C ALA A 21 -3.85 -6.81 -14.16
N ASN A 22 -2.95 -7.79 -14.33
CA ASN A 22 -1.81 -8.08 -13.47
C ASN A 22 -2.18 -8.46 -12.02
N VAL A 23 -3.28 -9.18 -11.85
CA VAL A 23 -3.74 -9.66 -10.53
C VAL A 23 -3.10 -11.02 -10.23
N GLU A 24 -2.67 -11.20 -8.99
CA GLU A 24 -2.24 -12.48 -8.43
C GLU A 24 -3.47 -13.27 -8.00
N ILE A 25 -3.58 -14.54 -8.43
CA ILE A 25 -4.78 -15.36 -8.24
C ILE A 25 -4.39 -16.76 -7.75
N GLU A 26 -5.10 -17.27 -6.74
CA GLU A 26 -5.18 -18.69 -6.44
C GLU A 26 -6.64 -19.14 -6.56
N ILE A 27 -6.89 -20.16 -7.39
CA ILE A 27 -8.20 -20.79 -7.59
C ILE A 27 -8.10 -22.22 -7.05
N LYS A 28 -8.93 -22.56 -6.08
CA LYS A 28 -8.91 -23.85 -5.41
C LYS A 28 -10.29 -24.31 -4.98
N ASP A 29 -10.43 -25.61 -4.77
CA ASP A 29 -11.49 -26.15 -3.94
C ASP A 29 -10.91 -26.75 -2.65
N SER A 30 -11.73 -27.50 -1.91
CA SER A 30 -11.30 -28.17 -0.68
C SER A 30 -10.20 -29.21 -0.86
N SER A 31 -9.93 -29.66 -2.09
CA SER A 31 -9.09 -30.81 -2.40
C SER A 31 -7.93 -30.49 -3.35
N ASN A 32 -8.08 -29.52 -4.25
CA ASN A 32 -7.10 -29.21 -5.29
C ASN A 32 -6.94 -27.69 -5.46
N THR A 33 -5.73 -27.30 -5.84
CA THR A 33 -5.44 -25.98 -6.41
C THR A 33 -5.36 -26.12 -7.93
N PHE A 34 -6.07 -25.27 -8.65
CA PHE A 34 -6.23 -25.34 -10.11
C PHE A 34 -5.45 -24.26 -10.87
N TYR A 35 -5.29 -23.09 -10.23
CA TYR A 35 -4.50 -21.98 -10.73
C TYR A 35 -3.82 -21.33 -9.54
N GLU A 36 -2.53 -21.04 -9.63
CA GLU A 36 -1.79 -20.46 -8.52
C GLU A 36 -0.64 -19.61 -9.03
N THR A 37 -0.76 -18.30 -8.85
CA THR A 37 0.30 -17.37 -9.19
C THR A 37 1.40 -17.35 -8.12
N SER A 38 2.50 -16.68 -8.42
CA SER A 38 3.71 -16.69 -7.58
C SER A 38 3.49 -16.19 -6.15
N HIS A 39 2.58 -15.24 -5.93
CA HIS A 39 2.25 -14.73 -4.59
C HIS A 39 1.73 -15.83 -3.65
N TRP A 40 1.04 -16.83 -4.20
CA TRP A 40 0.44 -17.92 -3.45
C TRP A 40 1.33 -19.18 -3.41
N GLY A 41 2.44 -19.19 -4.15
CA GLY A 41 3.43 -20.27 -4.17
C GLY A 41 3.46 -21.08 -5.47
N GLY A 42 2.63 -20.73 -6.45
CA GLY A 42 2.58 -21.40 -7.75
C GLY A 42 3.42 -20.70 -8.82
N SER A 43 3.17 -21.06 -10.08
CA SER A 43 3.92 -20.57 -11.24
C SER A 43 3.05 -20.08 -12.39
N ASP A 44 1.73 -20.03 -12.19
CA ASP A 44 0.82 -19.52 -13.20
C ASP A 44 0.99 -18.01 -13.39
N ALA A 45 0.62 -17.54 -14.59
CA ALA A 45 0.78 -16.13 -14.95
C ALA A 45 -0.24 -15.23 -14.22
N LEU A 46 0.08 -13.95 -14.09
CA LEU A 46 -0.91 -12.95 -13.69
C LEU A 46 -2.01 -12.82 -14.75
N THR A 47 -3.12 -12.18 -14.39
CA THR A 47 -4.14 -11.85 -15.39
C THR A 47 -3.62 -10.93 -16.48
N ASP A 48 -4.04 -11.18 -17.71
CA ASP A 48 -3.61 -10.43 -18.89
C ASP A 48 -4.23 -9.01 -18.96
N SER A 49 -3.93 -8.27 -20.03
CA SER A 49 -4.47 -6.91 -20.25
C SER A 49 -6.00 -6.85 -20.40
N SER A 50 -6.63 -7.99 -20.67
CA SER A 50 -8.07 -8.16 -20.74
C SER A 50 -8.64 -8.76 -19.45
N GLY A 51 -7.83 -8.89 -18.40
CA GLY A 51 -8.21 -9.37 -17.07
C GLY A 51 -8.31 -10.88 -16.96
N PHE A 52 -7.99 -11.64 -18.00
CA PHE A 52 -8.17 -13.09 -18.01
C PHE A 52 -6.97 -13.83 -17.42
N ILE A 53 -7.25 -14.95 -16.74
CA ILE A 53 -6.23 -15.94 -16.44
C ILE A 53 -5.67 -16.58 -17.72
N SER A 54 -4.43 -17.06 -17.67
CA SER A 54 -3.73 -17.57 -18.86
C SER A 54 -4.34 -18.86 -19.46
N ASN A 55 -5.02 -19.65 -18.64
CA ASN A 55 -5.64 -20.90 -19.06
C ASN A 55 -6.95 -21.12 -18.30
N SER A 56 -8.01 -21.41 -19.04
CA SER A 56 -9.23 -21.98 -18.48
C SER A 56 -8.94 -23.33 -17.82
N MET A 57 -9.69 -23.68 -16.78
CA MET A 57 -9.50 -24.91 -16.03
C MET A 57 -10.74 -25.80 -16.14
N LEU A 58 -10.55 -27.11 -16.16
CA LEU A 58 -11.66 -28.06 -16.00
C LEU A 58 -11.82 -28.37 -14.51
N ILE A 59 -12.89 -27.86 -13.90
CA ILE A 59 -13.12 -27.93 -12.46
C ILE A 59 -14.44 -28.65 -12.22
N ARG A 60 -14.52 -29.42 -11.14
CA ARG A 60 -15.78 -30.01 -10.71
C ARG A 60 -16.74 -28.89 -10.30
N SER A 61 -17.87 -28.75 -10.99
CA SER A 61 -18.95 -27.81 -10.66
C SER A 61 -19.85 -28.34 -9.54
N GLY A 62 -20.11 -29.65 -9.51
CA GLY A 62 -20.94 -30.28 -8.48
C GLY A 62 -20.89 -31.81 -8.46
N TYR A 63 -21.53 -32.41 -7.46
CA TYR A 63 -21.61 -33.86 -7.28
C TYR A 63 -22.86 -34.31 -6.51
N TYR A 64 -23.27 -35.57 -6.71
CA TYR A 64 -24.32 -36.20 -5.90
C TYR A 64 -23.75 -37.07 -4.77
N SER A 65 -24.02 -36.71 -3.52
CA SER A 65 -23.62 -37.45 -2.31
C SER A 65 -24.70 -38.43 -1.83
N SER A 66 -24.97 -39.48 -2.61
CA SER A 66 -26.03 -40.48 -2.32
C SER A 66 -27.44 -39.89 -2.12
N SER A 67 -27.64 -38.65 -2.57
CA SER A 67 -28.88 -37.88 -2.58
C SER A 67 -29.28 -37.56 -4.03
N SER A 68 -30.55 -37.24 -4.27
CA SER A 68 -31.04 -36.69 -5.54
C SER A 68 -30.84 -35.17 -5.67
N THR A 69 -30.28 -34.52 -4.64
CA THR A 69 -29.93 -33.10 -4.65
C THR A 69 -28.47 -32.95 -5.03
N LEU A 70 -28.20 -32.10 -6.03
CA LEU A 70 -26.84 -31.74 -6.43
C LEU A 70 -26.18 -30.96 -5.30
N VAL A 71 -24.92 -31.27 -5.00
CA VAL A 71 -24.09 -30.48 -4.10
C VAL A 71 -23.11 -29.69 -4.96
N ASP A 72 -23.21 -28.36 -4.90
CA ASP A 72 -22.32 -27.46 -5.62
C ASP A 72 -20.90 -27.51 -5.02
N ASN A 73 -19.90 -27.31 -5.86
CA ASN A 73 -18.51 -27.22 -5.45
C ASN A 73 -18.12 -25.74 -5.31
N ASN A 74 -17.89 -25.30 -4.08
CA ASN A 74 -17.46 -23.94 -3.82
C ASN A 74 -16.01 -23.76 -4.25
N ILE A 75 -15.80 -22.93 -5.26
CA ILE A 75 -14.47 -22.59 -5.73
C ILE A 75 -14.03 -21.32 -5.01
N THR A 76 -12.99 -21.45 -4.19
CA THR A 76 -12.35 -20.32 -3.53
C THR A 76 -11.43 -19.63 -4.51
N VAL A 77 -11.57 -18.31 -4.60
CA VAL A 77 -10.72 -17.43 -5.38
C VAL A 77 -10.04 -16.47 -4.42
N ASN A 78 -8.72 -16.62 -4.27
CA ASN A 78 -7.87 -15.71 -3.51
C ASN A 78 -7.18 -14.77 -4.48
N LEU A 79 -7.30 -13.48 -4.22
CA LEU A 79 -6.83 -12.40 -5.08
C LEU A 79 -5.83 -11.56 -4.31
N ALA A 80 -4.75 -11.13 -4.97
CA ALA A 80 -3.85 -10.11 -4.46
C ALA A 80 -3.44 -9.14 -5.57
N TYR A 81 -3.29 -7.87 -5.19
CA TYR A 81 -2.70 -6.85 -6.04
C TYR A 81 -2.02 -5.80 -5.16
N GLY A 82 -0.76 -5.50 -5.48
CA GLY A 82 0.05 -4.60 -4.67
C GLY A 82 0.17 -5.10 -3.23
N VAL A 83 -0.30 -4.29 -2.27
CA VAL A 83 -0.27 -4.59 -0.83
C VAL A 83 -1.60 -5.09 -0.27
N ARG A 84 -2.56 -5.42 -1.14
CA ARG A 84 -3.91 -5.82 -0.74
C ARG A 84 -4.23 -7.22 -1.25
N ALA A 85 -5.02 -7.93 -0.47
CA ALA A 85 -5.54 -9.25 -0.81
C ALA A 85 -7.00 -9.39 -0.36
N LYS A 86 -7.76 -10.25 -1.04
CA LYS A 86 -9.15 -10.58 -0.75
C LYS A 86 -9.41 -12.04 -1.12
N SER A 87 -10.31 -12.68 -0.38
CA SER A 87 -10.84 -13.99 -0.74
C SER A 87 -12.32 -13.88 -1.07
N THR A 88 -12.77 -14.63 -2.06
CA THR A 88 -14.19 -14.79 -2.41
C THR A 88 -14.43 -16.23 -2.86
N TRP A 89 -15.68 -16.58 -3.11
CA TRP A 89 -16.05 -17.84 -3.73
C TRP A 89 -16.96 -17.62 -4.92
N ILE A 90 -16.94 -18.58 -5.84
CA ILE A 90 -17.84 -18.65 -6.98
C ILE A 90 -18.46 -20.05 -7.07
N GLU A 91 -19.66 -20.09 -7.65
CA GLU A 91 -20.39 -21.30 -7.99
C GLU A 91 -20.74 -21.24 -9.50
N PHE A 92 -20.77 -22.40 -10.14
CA PHE A 92 -21.05 -22.56 -11.57
C PHE A 92 -21.51 -23.99 -11.84
N ASP A 93 -22.33 -24.17 -12.87
CA ASP A 93 -22.98 -25.44 -13.25
C ASP A 93 -22.92 -25.72 -14.77
N GLU A 94 -22.17 -24.90 -15.51
CA GLU A 94 -21.91 -25.02 -16.94
C GLU A 94 -20.55 -24.41 -17.31
N ASP A 95 -20.04 -24.73 -18.49
CA ASP A 95 -18.89 -24.07 -19.10
C ASP A 95 -19.11 -22.55 -19.14
N THR A 96 -18.30 -21.77 -18.43
CA THR A 96 -18.58 -20.35 -18.24
C THR A 96 -17.35 -19.52 -17.91
N THR A 97 -17.47 -18.21 -18.13
CA THR A 97 -16.52 -17.21 -17.65
C THR A 97 -17.14 -16.52 -16.44
N LYS A 98 -16.43 -16.51 -15.30
CA LYS A 98 -16.83 -15.74 -14.12
C LYS A 98 -15.92 -14.53 -13.95
N SER A 99 -16.53 -13.39 -13.66
CA SER A 99 -15.80 -12.17 -13.35
C SER A 99 -15.77 -11.93 -11.84
N VAL A 100 -14.60 -11.54 -11.31
CA VAL A 100 -14.46 -11.07 -9.94
C VAL A 100 -14.05 -9.60 -9.95
N THR A 101 -14.84 -8.77 -9.27
CA THR A 101 -14.56 -7.34 -9.12
C THR A 101 -13.45 -7.11 -8.09
N ILE A 102 -12.40 -6.42 -8.51
CA ILE A 102 -11.30 -5.93 -7.68
C ILE A 102 -11.63 -4.50 -7.25
N PRO A 103 -11.67 -4.19 -5.93
CA PRO A 103 -11.92 -2.83 -5.48
C PRO A 103 -10.82 -1.87 -5.92
N ASP A 104 -11.18 -0.66 -6.32
CA ASP A 104 -10.21 0.36 -6.77
C ASP A 104 -9.15 0.68 -5.72
N ALA A 105 -9.50 0.51 -4.44
CA ALA A 105 -8.58 0.63 -3.32
C ALA A 105 -7.27 -0.18 -3.47
N PHE A 106 -7.28 -1.27 -4.25
CA PHE A 106 -6.12 -2.13 -4.52
C PHE A 106 -5.03 -1.40 -5.29
N ARG A 107 -5.36 -0.34 -6.02
CA ARG A 107 -4.41 0.54 -6.72
C ARG A 107 -3.68 1.52 -5.83
N TYR A 108 -3.96 1.51 -4.53
CA TYR A 108 -3.37 2.43 -3.57
C TYR A 108 -2.71 1.69 -2.43
N GLY A 109 -1.70 2.35 -1.84
CA GLY A 109 -1.04 1.89 -0.63
C GLY A 109 -2.00 1.79 0.57
N VAL A 110 -1.45 1.31 1.68
CA VAL A 110 -2.18 1.12 2.95
C VAL A 110 -1.54 2.01 4.00
N VAL A 111 -2.33 2.92 4.58
CA VAL A 111 -1.96 3.64 5.80
C VAL A 111 -2.95 3.21 6.89
N LYS A 112 -2.48 2.48 7.90
CA LYS A 112 -3.33 1.96 8.98
C LYS A 112 -3.13 2.80 10.23
N ASN A 113 -4.20 3.39 10.73
CA ASN A 113 -4.20 3.90 12.09
C ASN A 113 -4.31 2.71 13.05
N THR A 114 -3.25 2.43 13.82
CA THR A 114 -3.23 1.27 14.72
C THR A 114 -4.12 1.44 15.94
N ASN A 115 -4.44 2.68 16.32
CA ASN A 115 -5.31 2.99 17.45
C ASN A 115 -6.77 2.68 17.12
N THR A 116 -7.21 2.91 15.88
CA THR A 116 -8.61 2.64 15.44
C THR A 116 -8.74 1.38 14.61
N SER A 117 -7.63 0.77 14.19
CA SER A 117 -7.57 -0.31 13.19
C SER A 117 -8.11 0.07 11.80
N THR A 118 -8.44 1.34 11.56
CA THR A 118 -8.94 1.83 10.27
C THR A 118 -7.80 1.90 9.25
N ILE A 119 -8.09 1.45 8.04
CA ILE A 119 -7.19 1.50 6.89
C ILE A 119 -7.62 2.64 5.96
N TYR A 120 -6.64 3.39 5.50
CA TYR A 120 -6.78 4.48 4.55
C TYR A 120 -5.93 4.22 3.31
N THR A 121 -6.23 4.93 2.22
CA THR A 121 -5.51 4.85 0.95
C THR A 121 -4.45 5.95 0.78
N SER A 122 -4.43 6.97 1.67
CA SER A 122 -3.48 8.09 1.62
C SER A 122 -3.04 8.55 3.02
N PHE A 123 -1.97 9.33 3.10
CA PHE A 123 -1.56 9.96 4.35
C PHE A 123 -2.56 11.03 4.78
N SER A 124 -3.00 11.90 3.86
CA SER A 124 -4.00 12.96 4.10
C SER A 124 -5.27 12.44 4.76
N SER A 125 -5.84 11.34 4.26
CA SER A 125 -7.06 10.77 4.83
C SER A 125 -6.81 10.17 6.22
N ALA A 126 -5.69 9.47 6.42
CA ALA A 126 -5.29 8.92 7.71
C ALA A 126 -5.01 10.01 8.76
N ILE A 127 -4.25 11.06 8.39
CA ILE A 127 -3.89 12.18 9.26
C ILE A 127 -5.14 13.00 9.61
N SER A 128 -6.02 13.25 8.64
CA SER A 128 -7.27 13.97 8.87
C SER A 128 -8.15 13.30 9.93
N ALA A 129 -8.24 11.96 9.88
CA ALA A 129 -9.03 11.18 10.83
C ALA A 129 -8.29 10.87 12.15
N ALA A 130 -6.96 10.95 12.19
CA ALA A 130 -6.17 10.67 13.38
C ALA A 130 -6.42 11.70 14.50
N SER A 131 -6.28 11.25 15.75
CA SER A 131 -6.14 12.12 16.92
C SER A 131 -4.65 12.27 17.29
N THR A 132 -4.31 13.24 18.13
CA THR A 132 -2.97 13.34 18.73
C THR A 132 -2.58 12.00 19.38
N ASP A 133 -1.29 11.70 19.37
CA ASP A 133 -0.65 10.47 19.86
C ASP A 133 -1.07 9.19 19.12
N ASN A 134 -1.78 9.31 17.99
CA ASN A 134 -2.07 8.16 17.13
C ASN A 134 -0.82 7.72 16.37
N VAL A 135 -0.79 6.43 16.04
CA VAL A 135 0.26 5.79 15.26
C VAL A 135 -0.29 5.33 13.92
N LEU A 136 0.34 5.77 12.85
CA LEU A 136 0.04 5.40 11.48
C LEU A 136 1.14 4.45 10.96
N ASN A 137 0.78 3.18 10.78
CA ASN A 137 1.65 2.21 10.10
C ASN A 137 1.45 2.30 8.60
N VAL A 138 2.55 2.27 7.84
CA VAL A 138 2.57 2.49 6.40
C VAL A 138 3.18 1.29 5.69
N TRP A 139 2.47 0.77 4.69
CA TRP A 139 2.89 -0.38 3.91
C TRP A 139 3.79 0.03 2.73
N ALA A 140 4.42 -0.98 2.13
CA ALA A 140 5.29 -0.80 0.98
C ALA A 140 4.53 -0.22 -0.23
N TRP A 141 4.74 1.04 -0.56
CA TRP A 141 4.09 1.70 -1.68
C TRP A 141 4.77 3.04 -2.01
N THR A 142 4.59 3.52 -3.24
CA THR A 142 4.92 4.90 -3.62
C THR A 142 3.67 5.78 -3.52
N TYR A 143 3.61 6.57 -2.46
CA TYR A 143 2.54 7.53 -2.21
C TYR A 143 2.88 8.86 -2.89
N ASN A 144 2.21 9.15 -4.00
CA ASN A 144 2.38 10.41 -4.72
C ASN A 144 1.53 11.50 -4.06
N GLU A 145 2.09 12.15 -3.04
CA GLU A 145 1.39 13.07 -2.15
C GLU A 145 2.35 14.08 -1.51
N ASN A 146 1.90 15.32 -1.33
CA ASN A 146 2.54 16.29 -0.43
C ASN A 146 1.90 16.19 0.96
N VAL A 147 2.62 15.59 1.90
CA VAL A 147 2.06 15.22 3.21
C VAL A 147 2.13 16.39 4.18
N ILE A 148 1.00 16.74 4.79
CA ILE A 148 0.93 17.77 5.84
C ILE A 148 0.58 17.11 7.17
N ILE A 149 1.49 17.19 8.14
CA ILE A 149 1.31 16.61 9.47
C ILE A 149 0.91 17.71 10.46
N ASN A 150 -0.39 17.89 10.68
CA ASN A 150 -0.94 18.97 11.52
C ASN A 150 -1.37 18.51 12.93
N LYS A 151 -0.92 17.34 13.37
CA LYS A 151 -1.17 16.76 14.69
C LYS A 151 0.10 16.06 15.17
N GLY A 152 0.36 16.07 16.48
CA GLY A 152 1.44 15.28 17.09
C GLY A 152 1.10 13.80 16.97
N ILE A 153 1.59 13.16 15.90
CA ILE A 153 1.34 11.75 15.60
C ILE A 153 2.66 11.06 15.27
N THR A 154 2.62 9.74 15.28
CA THR A 154 3.74 8.90 14.86
C THR A 154 3.41 8.25 13.52
N ILE A 155 4.29 8.39 12.53
CA ILE A 155 4.20 7.73 11.23
C ILE A 155 5.37 6.74 11.13
N ILE A 156 5.06 5.47 10.84
CA ILE A 156 6.06 4.39 10.79
C ILE A 156 5.84 3.57 9.52
N GLY A 157 6.82 3.58 8.62
CA GLY A 157 6.85 2.59 7.54
C GLY A 157 7.30 1.21 8.00
N ASN A 158 6.90 0.17 7.27
CA ASN A 158 7.35 -1.20 7.52
C ASN A 158 8.88 -1.34 7.39
N SER A 159 9.52 -0.55 6.53
CA SER A 159 10.98 -0.44 6.39
C SER A 159 11.37 0.86 5.68
N THR A 160 12.64 1.27 5.78
CA THR A 160 13.17 2.51 5.19
C THR A 160 13.00 2.64 3.69
N ALA A 161 13.05 1.52 2.95
CA ALA A 161 13.14 1.54 1.49
C ALA A 161 11.80 1.27 0.79
N THR A 162 10.79 0.81 1.53
CA THR A 162 9.59 0.24 0.92
C THR A 162 8.41 1.20 0.92
N ALA A 163 8.32 2.09 1.92
CA ALA A 163 7.28 3.11 2.00
C ALA A 163 7.87 4.47 1.56
N ILE A 164 7.50 4.91 0.36
CA ILE A 164 8.06 6.08 -0.31
C ILE A 164 7.00 7.17 -0.37
N ILE A 165 7.28 8.34 0.20
CA ILE A 165 6.50 9.55 -0.08
C ILE A 165 7.18 10.27 -1.24
N ASN A 166 6.45 10.41 -2.34
CA ASN A 166 6.87 11.17 -3.51
C ASN A 166 6.06 12.46 -3.59
N GLY A 167 6.64 13.59 -3.16
CA GLY A 167 5.99 14.90 -3.21
C GLY A 167 5.99 15.53 -4.60
N GLY A 168 6.63 14.91 -5.60
CA GLY A 168 6.66 15.40 -6.98
C GLY A 168 7.15 16.84 -7.09
N ASN A 169 6.29 17.72 -7.60
CA ASN A 169 6.60 19.14 -7.83
C ASN A 169 6.08 20.08 -6.72
N GLY A 170 5.48 19.55 -5.65
CA GLY A 170 5.03 20.40 -4.54
C GLY A 170 6.20 20.89 -3.69
N ASP A 171 5.96 21.92 -2.88
CA ASP A 171 7.01 22.58 -2.09
C ASP A 171 7.72 21.62 -1.14
N TYR A 172 6.96 20.71 -0.53
CA TYR A 172 7.48 19.75 0.44
C TYR A 172 6.98 18.32 0.19
N SER A 173 7.84 17.31 0.40
CA SER A 173 7.33 15.93 0.52
C SER A 173 6.60 15.77 1.84
N ILE A 174 7.15 16.31 2.93
CA ILE A 174 6.50 16.44 4.24
C ILE A 174 6.61 17.87 4.77
N GLU A 175 5.47 18.47 5.12
CA GLU A 175 5.35 19.69 5.92
C GLU A 175 4.89 19.33 7.35
N VAL A 176 5.73 19.59 8.35
CA VAL A 176 5.39 19.42 9.76
C VAL A 176 4.74 20.69 10.30
N LYS A 177 3.50 20.55 10.80
CA LYS A 177 2.66 21.63 11.33
C LYS A 177 2.14 21.37 12.73
N SER A 178 2.87 20.60 13.53
CA SER A 178 2.51 20.28 14.91
C SER A 178 3.73 19.85 15.71
N ASP A 179 3.69 20.09 17.02
CA ASP A 179 4.71 19.59 17.94
C ASP A 179 4.54 18.09 18.16
N GLY A 180 5.62 17.43 18.58
CA GLY A 180 5.55 16.03 19.02
C GLY A 180 5.30 15.03 17.87
N VAL A 181 5.72 15.40 16.65
CA VAL A 181 5.63 14.52 15.48
C VAL A 181 6.80 13.54 15.48
N THR A 182 6.53 12.28 15.14
CA THR A 182 7.55 11.26 14.92
C THR A 182 7.42 10.65 13.54
N ILE A 183 8.51 10.58 12.78
CA ILE A 183 8.58 10.06 11.41
C ILE A 183 9.67 8.98 11.38
N LYS A 184 9.29 7.74 11.04
CA LYS A 184 10.19 6.58 11.09
C LYS A 184 10.10 5.70 9.86
N ASN A 185 11.24 5.15 9.44
CA ASN A 185 11.31 4.05 8.47
C ASN A 185 10.63 4.39 7.13
N LEU A 186 11.00 5.50 6.51
CA LEU A 186 10.43 5.95 5.24
C LEU A 186 11.52 6.38 4.27
N THR A 187 11.16 6.46 2.99
CA THR A 187 11.92 7.20 1.98
C THR A 187 11.13 8.45 1.56
N LEU A 188 11.80 9.60 1.48
CA LEU A 188 11.26 10.84 0.92
C LEU A 188 11.93 11.15 -0.41
N ASN A 189 11.10 11.43 -1.42
CA ASN A 189 11.52 11.81 -2.77
C ASN A 189 10.60 12.92 -3.28
N GLY A 190 11.09 13.76 -4.19
CA GLY A 190 10.30 14.75 -4.91
C GLY A 190 9.78 15.88 -4.03
N ALA A 191 10.37 17.06 -4.20
CA ALA A 191 9.86 18.34 -3.73
C ALA A 191 10.57 19.45 -4.52
N SER A 192 9.97 20.63 -4.63
CA SER A 192 10.64 21.80 -5.22
C SER A 192 11.51 22.53 -4.21
N ASP A 193 11.09 22.62 -2.94
CA ASP A 193 11.86 23.26 -1.89
C ASP A 193 12.55 22.24 -0.98
N SER A 194 11.81 21.51 -0.14
CA SER A 194 12.42 20.66 0.89
C SER A 194 11.77 19.29 0.99
N LEU A 195 12.54 18.21 1.10
CA LEU A 195 11.95 16.88 1.33
C LEU A 195 11.22 16.81 2.68
N LEU A 196 11.83 17.38 3.72
CA LEU A 196 11.22 17.56 5.03
C LEU A 196 11.35 19.02 5.46
N TYR A 197 10.22 19.68 5.72
CA TYR A 197 10.17 21.02 6.27
C TYR A 197 9.44 21.05 7.61
N ALA A 198 9.99 21.80 8.58
CA ALA A 198 9.32 22.15 9.82
C ALA A 198 9.58 23.62 10.17
N GLY A 199 8.51 24.35 10.50
CA GLY A 199 8.56 25.79 10.74
C GLY A 199 7.76 26.22 11.98
N ASN A 200 8.40 26.67 13.05
CA ASN A 200 7.78 27.05 14.34
C ASN A 200 7.12 25.90 15.11
N TYR A 201 7.61 24.67 14.92
CA TYR A 201 7.15 23.49 15.63
C TYR A 201 8.32 22.71 16.22
N ASP A 202 8.11 22.14 17.40
CA ASP A 202 9.13 21.55 18.26
C ASP A 202 8.92 20.06 18.51
N ASN A 203 9.91 19.40 19.12
CA ASN A 203 9.84 18.00 19.52
C ASN A 203 9.63 17.04 18.33
N LEU A 204 10.24 17.32 17.19
CA LEU A 204 10.22 16.43 16.03
C LEU A 204 11.25 15.30 16.22
N ASN A 205 10.84 14.05 15.97
CA ASN A 205 11.76 12.92 15.92
C ASN A 205 11.74 12.30 14.52
N VAL A 206 12.88 12.30 13.84
CA VAL A 206 13.07 11.67 12.53
C VAL A 206 14.08 10.55 12.68
N GLU A 207 13.67 9.33 12.39
CA GLU A 207 14.49 8.14 12.61
C GLU A 207 14.49 7.23 11.39
N ASN A 208 15.68 6.84 10.93
CA ASN A 208 15.81 5.81 9.89
C ASN A 208 15.06 6.22 8.61
N VAL A 209 15.31 7.44 8.13
CA VAL A 209 14.69 8.00 6.92
C VAL A 209 15.76 8.23 5.86
N VAL A 210 15.44 7.86 4.62
CA VAL A 210 16.29 8.14 3.46
C VAL A 210 15.63 9.26 2.64
N MET A 211 16.40 10.28 2.30
CA MET A 211 15.93 11.46 1.57
C MET A 211 16.79 11.64 0.32
N THR A 212 16.16 11.66 -0.86
CA THR A 212 16.88 11.79 -2.14
C THR A 212 16.04 12.52 -3.17
N SER A 213 16.50 13.67 -3.68
CA SER A 213 15.79 14.41 -4.73
C SER A 213 16.63 15.55 -5.31
N SER A 214 17.09 15.40 -6.55
CA SER A 214 17.89 16.41 -7.26
C SER A 214 17.09 17.64 -7.67
N SER A 215 15.77 17.60 -7.53
CA SER A 215 14.90 18.76 -7.77
C SER A 215 14.59 19.56 -6.51
N SER A 216 15.00 19.08 -5.33
CA SER A 216 14.71 19.75 -4.07
C SER A 216 15.88 20.62 -3.64
N ASN A 217 15.61 21.89 -3.32
CA ASN A 217 16.63 22.79 -2.75
C ASN A 217 17.30 22.17 -1.52
N TYR A 218 16.48 21.62 -0.62
CA TYR A 218 16.91 21.11 0.66
C TYR A 218 16.41 19.69 0.92
N GLY A 219 17.17 18.92 1.69
CA GLY A 219 16.67 17.65 2.20
C GLY A 219 15.83 17.90 3.45
N ILE A 220 16.48 18.48 4.47
CA ILE A 220 15.83 18.91 5.71
C ILE A 220 15.94 20.42 5.81
N TYR A 221 14.81 21.09 6.01
CA TYR A 221 14.76 22.52 6.31
C TYR A 221 14.00 22.77 7.62
N PHE A 222 14.69 23.35 8.60
CA PHE A 222 14.12 23.80 9.87
C PHE A 222 14.16 25.33 10.01
N ASP A 223 13.01 25.92 10.33
CA ASP A 223 12.86 27.35 10.62
C ASP A 223 12.13 27.54 11.96
N LYS A 224 12.84 28.06 12.96
CA LYS A 224 12.37 28.24 14.35
C LYS A 224 11.87 26.93 14.99
N THR A 225 12.58 25.84 14.75
CA THR A 225 12.31 24.52 15.32
C THR A 225 13.33 24.18 16.40
N SER A 226 12.86 23.57 17.49
CA SER A 226 13.65 23.21 18.67
C SER A 226 13.30 21.81 19.20
N TYR A 227 14.15 21.27 20.06
CA TYR A 227 14.00 19.95 20.69
C TYR A 227 13.85 18.80 19.69
N THR A 228 14.46 18.92 18.52
CA THR A 228 14.33 17.95 17.42
C THR A 228 15.49 16.97 17.44
N THR A 229 15.19 15.69 17.20
CA THR A 229 16.19 14.63 17.09
C THR A 229 16.14 13.99 15.71
N ILE A 230 17.31 13.87 15.08
CA ILE A 230 17.52 13.22 13.78
C ILE A 230 18.45 12.04 13.99
N THR A 231 17.95 10.82 13.81
CA THR A 231 18.66 9.57 14.11
C THR A 231 18.73 8.67 12.88
N SER A 232 19.92 8.22 12.50
CA SER A 232 20.10 7.29 11.36
C SER A 232 19.46 7.81 10.05
N VAL A 233 19.50 9.11 9.79
CA VAL A 233 18.93 9.71 8.58
C VAL A 233 20.01 9.92 7.53
N THR A 234 19.70 9.56 6.28
CA THR A 234 20.57 9.81 5.13
C THR A 234 19.91 10.80 4.19
N VAL A 235 20.62 11.86 3.84
CA VAL A 235 20.16 12.87 2.88
C VAL A 235 21.15 12.98 1.74
N ASN A 236 20.71 12.67 0.53
CA ASN A 236 21.54 12.63 -0.67
C ASN A 236 20.92 13.47 -1.79
N ASP A 237 21.78 13.86 -2.74
CA ASP A 237 21.37 14.38 -4.04
C ASP A 237 20.37 15.55 -4.01
N THR A 238 20.48 16.49 -3.06
CA THR A 238 19.69 17.73 -3.04
C THR A 238 20.37 18.82 -3.89
N ASP A 239 19.60 19.71 -4.52
CA ASP A 239 20.12 20.79 -5.38
C ASP A 239 21.03 21.78 -4.62
N ARG A 240 20.72 22.09 -3.35
CA ARG A 240 21.48 23.08 -2.57
C ARG A 240 22.11 22.51 -1.31
N LYS A 241 21.32 22.14 -0.29
CA LYS A 241 21.87 21.70 1.01
C LYS A 241 21.13 20.47 1.52
N SER A 242 21.87 19.47 1.99
CA SER A 242 21.27 18.32 2.67
C SER A 242 20.47 18.74 3.91
N VAL A 243 21.01 19.65 4.72
CA VAL A 243 20.36 20.20 5.90
C VAL A 243 20.52 21.72 5.91
N TYR A 244 19.42 22.44 6.10
CA TYR A 244 19.37 23.89 6.24
C TYR A 244 18.58 24.25 7.50
N ILE A 245 19.13 25.15 8.32
CA ILE A 245 18.51 25.59 9.58
C ILE A 245 18.66 27.12 9.63
N THR A 246 17.55 27.86 9.62
CA THR A 246 17.58 29.34 9.64
C THR A 246 17.62 29.87 11.06
N ASP A 247 16.69 29.41 11.89
CA ASP A 247 16.63 29.70 13.33
C ASP A 247 16.27 28.38 14.02
N GLY A 248 17.01 27.95 15.04
CA GLY A 248 16.72 26.71 15.74
C GLY A 248 17.58 26.63 16.99
N ASP A 249 17.06 25.98 18.04
CA ASP A 249 17.76 25.90 19.32
C ASP A 249 18.40 24.52 19.51
N THR A 250 17.68 23.57 20.12
CA THR A 250 18.20 22.23 20.39
C THR A 250 17.88 21.26 19.23
N ILE A 251 18.82 21.08 18.30
CA ILE A 251 18.75 20.06 17.25
C ILE A 251 19.84 19.00 17.48
N THR A 252 19.44 17.76 17.71
CA THR A 252 20.37 16.65 18.01
C THR A 252 20.45 15.68 16.84
N PHE A 253 21.66 15.47 16.31
CA PHE A 253 21.93 14.44 15.31
C PHE A 253 22.58 13.22 15.97
N LYS A 254 22.06 12.03 15.66
CA LYS A 254 22.52 10.74 16.20
C LYS A 254 22.72 9.74 15.06
N ASN A 255 23.61 8.79 15.31
CA ASN A 255 23.82 7.63 14.45
C ASN A 255 22.74 6.58 14.69
#